data_AF-A0A3C1NK51-F1
#
_entry.id   AF-A0A3C1NK51-F1
#
_cell.length_a   1.000
_cell.length_b   1.000
_cell.length_c   1.000
_cell.angle_alpha   90.00
_cell.angle_beta   90.00
_cell.angle_gamma   90.00
#
_symmetry.space_group_name_H-M   'P 1'
#
loop_
_entity.id
_entity.type
_entity.pdbx_description
1 polymer ?
#
loop_
_entity_poly.entity_id
_entity_poly.type
_entity_poly.pdbx_seq_one_letter_code
_entity_poly.pdbx_strand_id
1 'polypeptide(L)'
;MITKSIERAQKKVEENNFGIRKRLLEYDDVMNKQRQVVYGRRSHALFGERLALDIDNAFYSVAEGLVASFKETNDIEGFKLAAIMHFGIDTSITADMLDKEDAPALTEKLYHESMQRYQQKKGMLAEQTLPIISNIRKEQGNHIENVIVPFTDGRKGIQVLTNLDKYLETSGRDLSNSLEKTITLAIIDDAWKEHLRSMDDLRHSVQTAGYEQKDPLVIYKIEAYNAFKQMNDQVNKDIVSFLAHAGITMEQTQAGRIKEGHEEKTDMSKMNINKAEIDEAGSDYAANENDYFDPSTAVKQQPVRVDPKIGRNDPCPCGSGKKFKQCHGKDL
;
A
#
# COMPACT_ATOMS: atom_id res chain seq x y z
N MET A 1 43.73 -16.69 33.46
CA MET A 1 42.41 -16.24 33.92
C MET A 1 41.91 -15.00 33.17
N ILE A 2 42.76 -13.99 32.94
CA ILE A 2 42.40 -12.72 32.27
C ILE A 2 41.91 -12.89 30.82
N THR A 3 42.53 -13.76 30.02
CA THR A 3 42.09 -14.03 28.64
C THR A 3 40.67 -14.60 28.59
N LYS A 4 40.35 -15.54 29.49
CA LYS A 4 38.99 -16.14 29.59
C LYS A 4 37.94 -15.12 30.06
N SER A 5 38.31 -14.12 30.86
CA SER A 5 37.38 -13.05 31.24
C SER A 5 37.13 -12.06 30.10
N ILE A 6 38.15 -11.76 29.28
CA ILE A 6 38.01 -10.90 28.09
C ILE A 6 37.10 -11.59 27.06
N GLU A 7 37.32 -12.87 26.79
CA GLU A 7 36.50 -13.67 25.88
C GLU A 7 35.03 -13.74 26.33
N ARG A 8 34.78 -13.94 27.63
CA ARG A 8 33.41 -13.91 28.20
C ARG A 8 32.75 -12.54 28.07
N ALA A 9 33.51 -11.46 28.29
CA ALA A 9 33.00 -10.10 28.13
C ALA A 9 32.65 -9.82 26.67
N GLN A 10 33.50 -10.22 25.72
CA GLN A 10 33.24 -10.12 24.29
C GLN A 10 31.99 -10.91 23.91
N LYS A 11 31.90 -12.18 24.31
CA LYS A 11 30.73 -13.02 24.03
C LYS A 11 29.43 -12.41 24.56
N LYS A 12 29.45 -11.80 25.74
CA LYS A 12 28.27 -11.11 26.31
C LYS A 12 27.86 -9.88 25.49
N VAL A 13 28.83 -9.13 24.96
CA VAL A 13 28.55 -7.99 24.06
C VAL A 13 27.98 -8.50 22.74
N GLU A 14 28.53 -9.57 22.19
CA GLU A 14 28.02 -10.21 20.96
C GLU A 14 26.59 -10.75 21.16
N GLU A 15 26.31 -11.42 22.27
CA GLU A 15 24.97 -11.89 22.64
C GLU A 15 23.98 -10.73 22.79
N ASN A 16 24.41 -9.62 23.40
CA ASN A 16 23.56 -8.43 23.53
C ASN A 16 23.26 -7.80 22.15
N ASN A 17 24.28 -7.63 21.30
CA ASN A 17 24.12 -7.10 19.95
C ASN A 17 23.23 -8.01 19.09
N PHE A 18 23.40 -9.32 19.21
CA PHE A 18 22.54 -10.31 18.56
C PHE A 18 21.08 -10.18 19.03
N GLY A 19 20.87 -10.06 20.34
CA GLY A 19 19.54 -9.86 20.91
C GLY A 19 18.85 -8.58 20.42
N ILE A 20 19.59 -7.48 20.31
CA ILE A 20 19.07 -6.20 19.79
C ILE A 20 18.64 -6.35 18.33
N ARG A 21 19.48 -6.95 17.48
CA ARG A 21 19.16 -7.16 16.06
C ARG A 21 17.99 -8.12 15.87
N LYS A 22 17.95 -9.21 16.65
CA LYS A 22 16.84 -10.17 16.61
C LYS A 22 15.52 -9.48 16.93
N ARG A 23 15.46 -8.71 18.02
CA ARG A 23 14.25 -7.95 18.37
C ARG A 23 13.89 -6.97 17.25
N LEU A 24 14.84 -6.18 16.75
CA LEU A 24 14.59 -5.23 15.66
C LEU A 24 13.93 -5.92 14.45
N LEU A 25 14.43 -7.09 14.06
CA LEU A 25 13.86 -7.89 12.97
C LEU A 25 12.43 -8.34 13.28
N GLU A 26 12.15 -8.83 14.49
CA GLU A 26 10.81 -9.29 14.89
C GLU A 26 9.74 -8.18 14.82
N TYR A 27 10.10 -6.93 15.12
CA TYR A 27 9.20 -5.77 14.95
C TYR A 27 9.05 -5.38 13.47
N ASP A 28 10.15 -5.42 12.71
CA ASP A 28 10.11 -5.10 11.27
C ASP A 28 9.34 -6.15 10.47
N ASP A 29 9.37 -7.43 10.84
CA ASP A 29 8.60 -8.50 10.19
C ASP A 29 7.10 -8.19 10.14
N VAL A 30 6.56 -7.60 11.21
CA VAL A 30 5.16 -7.15 11.26
C VAL A 30 4.92 -6.03 10.26
N MET A 31 5.81 -5.02 10.23
CA MET A 31 5.72 -3.90 9.30
C MET A 31 5.92 -4.34 7.86
N ASN A 32 6.77 -5.34 7.61
CA ASN A 32 7.06 -5.87 6.29
C ASN A 32 5.82 -6.54 5.69
N LYS A 33 5.07 -7.32 6.47
CA LYS A 33 3.79 -7.90 6.03
C LYS A 33 2.78 -6.82 5.66
N GLN A 34 2.67 -5.77 6.48
CA GLN A 34 1.78 -4.64 6.19
C GLN A 34 2.22 -3.88 4.92
N ARG A 35 3.52 -3.62 4.76
CA ARG A 35 4.09 -2.98 3.57
C ARG A 35 3.79 -3.75 2.30
N GLN A 36 3.90 -5.08 2.32
CA GLN A 36 3.59 -5.91 1.14
C GLN A 36 2.15 -5.72 0.67
N VAL A 37 1.19 -5.70 1.60
CA VAL A 37 -0.23 -5.48 1.28
C VAL A 37 -0.45 -4.07 0.73
N VAL A 38 0.06 -3.04 1.41
CA VAL A 38 -0.13 -1.64 1.00
C VAL A 38 0.54 -1.37 -0.33
N TYR A 39 1.78 -1.81 -0.53
CA TYR A 39 2.52 -1.59 -1.77
C TYR A 39 1.91 -2.35 -2.94
N GLY A 40 1.33 -3.53 -2.70
CA GLY A 40 0.51 -4.23 -3.69
C GLY A 40 -0.66 -3.36 -4.17
N ARG A 41 -1.48 -2.85 -3.22
CA ARG A 41 -2.63 -1.97 -3.54
C ARG A 41 -2.19 -0.67 -4.21
N ARG A 42 -1.09 -0.04 -3.76
CA ARG A 42 -0.52 1.16 -4.40
C ARG A 42 -0.08 0.89 -5.83
N SER A 43 0.57 -0.24 -6.08
CA SER A 43 0.97 -0.66 -7.43
C SER A 43 -0.24 -0.84 -8.33
N HIS A 44 -1.30 -1.49 -7.85
CA HIS A 44 -2.57 -1.61 -8.59
C HIS A 44 -3.16 -0.24 -8.92
N ALA A 45 -3.12 0.73 -8.00
CA ALA A 45 -3.61 2.09 -8.24
C ALA A 45 -2.74 2.88 -9.24
N LEU A 46 -1.41 2.72 -9.21
CA LEU A 46 -0.48 3.39 -10.13
C LEU A 46 -0.66 2.90 -11.57
N PHE A 47 -0.65 1.58 -11.78
CA PHE A 47 -0.69 1.00 -13.12
C PHE A 47 -2.12 0.77 -13.62
N GLY A 48 -3.08 0.63 -12.71
CA GLY A 48 -4.49 0.31 -13.01
C GLY A 48 -4.79 -1.17 -13.17
N GLU A 49 -3.78 -2.04 -13.06
CA GLU A 49 -3.96 -3.48 -13.08
C GLU A 49 -4.69 -3.92 -11.82
N ARG A 50 -5.79 -4.68 -11.96
CA ARG A 50 -6.62 -5.18 -10.85
C ARG A 50 -7.28 -4.11 -9.97
N LEU A 51 -7.13 -2.82 -10.26
CA LEU A 51 -7.76 -1.75 -9.47
C LEU A 51 -9.28 -1.89 -9.39
N ALA A 52 -9.93 -2.32 -10.47
CA ALA A 52 -11.37 -2.57 -10.47
C ALA A 52 -11.78 -3.62 -9.42
N LEU A 53 -10.96 -4.66 -9.21
CA LEU A 53 -11.19 -5.69 -8.19
C LEU A 53 -10.96 -5.12 -6.78
N ASP A 54 -9.93 -4.29 -6.60
CA ASP A 54 -9.67 -3.65 -5.31
C ASP A 54 -10.80 -2.70 -4.89
N ILE A 55 -11.37 -1.95 -5.85
CA ILE A 55 -12.52 -1.09 -5.63
C ILE A 55 -13.78 -1.92 -5.36
N ASP A 56 -14.02 -2.97 -6.14
CA ASP A 56 -15.14 -3.88 -5.93
C ASP A 56 -15.15 -4.50 -4.52
N ASN A 57 -13.98 -5.01 -4.10
CA ASN A 57 -13.76 -5.51 -2.75
C ASN A 57 -13.94 -4.41 -1.68
N ALA A 58 -13.55 -3.17 -1.97
CA ALA A 58 -13.77 -2.05 -1.05
C ALA A 58 -15.27 -1.75 -0.88
N PHE A 59 -16.06 -1.77 -1.95
CA PHE A 59 -17.52 -1.63 -1.86
C PHE A 59 -18.13 -2.73 -1.01
N TYR A 60 -17.75 -3.99 -1.24
CA TYR A 60 -18.25 -5.12 -0.45
C TYR A 60 -17.86 -5.01 1.04
N SER A 61 -16.58 -4.72 1.33
CA SER A 61 -16.06 -4.57 2.69
C SER A 61 -16.74 -3.42 3.45
N VAL A 62 -17.02 -2.30 2.78
CA VAL A 62 -17.77 -1.18 3.38
C VAL A 62 -19.21 -1.59 3.65
N ALA A 63 -19.86 -2.30 2.73
CA ALA A 63 -21.23 -2.78 2.92
C ALA A 63 -21.33 -3.75 4.12
N GLU A 64 -20.42 -4.73 4.19
CA GLU A 64 -20.32 -5.68 5.29
C GLU A 64 -20.12 -4.97 6.63
N GLY A 65 -19.18 -4.01 6.69
CA GLY A 65 -18.89 -3.26 7.90
C GLY A 65 -20.07 -2.41 8.38
N LEU A 66 -20.85 -1.82 7.47
CA LEU A 66 -22.06 -1.07 7.83
C LEU A 66 -23.16 -2.01 8.34
N VAL A 67 -23.45 -3.10 7.63
CA VAL A 67 -24.48 -4.06 8.04
C VAL A 67 -24.12 -4.66 9.40
N ALA A 68 -22.88 -5.10 9.61
CA ALA A 68 -22.45 -5.66 10.89
C ALA A 68 -22.63 -4.66 12.04
N SER A 69 -22.19 -3.42 11.86
CA SER A 69 -22.25 -2.39 12.91
C SER A 69 -23.68 -1.98 13.27
N PHE A 70 -24.56 -1.83 12.28
CA PHE A 70 -25.91 -1.31 12.53
C PHE A 70 -26.94 -2.42 12.84
N LYS A 71 -26.66 -3.67 12.44
CA LYS A 71 -27.48 -4.82 12.86
C LYS A 71 -27.31 -5.11 14.35
N GLU A 72 -26.10 -4.96 14.90
CA GLU A 72 -25.85 -5.15 16.34
C GLU A 72 -26.61 -4.11 17.19
N THR A 73 -26.68 -2.86 16.73
CA THR A 73 -27.38 -1.78 17.43
C THR A 73 -28.87 -1.66 17.09
N ASN A 74 -29.34 -2.37 16.07
CA ASN A 74 -30.67 -2.26 15.48
C ASN A 74 -31.09 -0.81 15.14
N ASP A 75 -30.14 -0.01 14.64
CA ASP A 75 -30.35 1.40 14.31
C ASP A 75 -30.50 1.60 12.79
N ILE A 76 -31.75 1.54 12.32
CA ILE A 76 -32.08 1.71 10.90
C ILE A 76 -31.86 3.14 10.38
N GLU A 77 -32.09 4.15 11.22
CA GLU A 77 -31.94 5.54 10.81
C GLU A 77 -30.47 5.89 10.62
N GLY A 78 -29.63 5.44 11.56
CA GLY A 78 -28.17 5.51 11.43
C GLY A 78 -27.66 4.74 10.20
N PHE A 79 -28.21 3.55 9.94
CA PHE A 79 -27.85 2.74 8.77
C PHE A 79 -28.17 3.46 7.45
N LYS A 80 -29.37 4.03 7.31
CA LYS A 80 -29.76 4.80 6.12
C LYS A 80 -28.89 6.03 5.94
N LEU A 81 -28.60 6.76 7.02
CA LEU A 81 -27.71 7.92 6.97
C LEU A 81 -26.30 7.51 6.51
N ALA A 82 -25.78 6.39 7.02
CA ALA A 82 -24.49 5.86 6.63
C ALA A 82 -24.47 5.40 5.16
N ALA A 83 -25.54 4.76 4.67
CA ALA A 83 -25.68 4.39 3.27
C ALA A 83 -25.68 5.63 2.35
N ILE A 84 -26.34 6.72 2.75
CA ILE A 84 -26.29 7.99 2.04
C ILE A 84 -24.86 8.55 2.06
N MET A 85 -24.22 8.65 3.22
CA MET A 85 -22.88 9.27 3.33
C MET A 85 -21.76 8.48 2.64
N HIS A 86 -21.83 7.16 2.60
CA HIS A 86 -20.78 6.33 2.00
C HIS A 86 -21.09 5.93 0.56
N PHE A 87 -22.34 5.60 0.23
CA PHE A 87 -22.70 5.11 -1.10
C PHE A 87 -23.54 6.09 -1.93
N GLY A 88 -24.06 7.18 -1.32
CA GLY A 88 -24.92 8.13 -2.02
C GLY A 88 -26.27 7.51 -2.43
N ILE A 89 -26.76 6.54 -1.66
CA ILE A 89 -28.02 5.83 -1.90
C ILE A 89 -28.97 5.95 -0.70
N ASP A 90 -30.26 6.00 -1.00
CA ASP A 90 -31.31 5.66 -0.04
C ASP A 90 -31.64 4.18 -0.24
N THR A 91 -31.22 3.35 0.71
CA THR A 91 -31.29 1.88 0.57
C THR A 91 -32.72 1.36 0.70
N SER A 92 -33.04 0.28 -0.03
CA SER A 92 -34.34 -0.38 0.10
C SER A 92 -34.47 -1.28 1.33
N ILE A 93 -33.39 -1.45 2.10
CA ILE A 93 -33.38 -2.25 3.34
C ILE A 93 -34.24 -1.55 4.39
N THR A 94 -35.28 -2.26 4.85
CA THR A 94 -36.20 -1.78 5.89
C THR A 94 -35.75 -2.24 7.28
N ALA A 95 -36.35 -1.66 8.33
CA ALA A 95 -36.10 -2.07 9.71
C ALA A 95 -36.40 -3.56 9.95
N ASP A 96 -37.49 -4.08 9.35
CA ASP A 96 -37.85 -5.50 9.42
C ASP A 96 -36.78 -6.40 8.78
N MET A 97 -36.21 -5.98 7.64
CA MET A 97 -35.15 -6.73 6.97
C MET A 97 -33.87 -6.71 7.80
N LEU A 98 -33.48 -5.55 8.33
CA LEU A 98 -32.28 -5.39 9.15
C LEU A 98 -32.32 -6.28 10.41
N ASP A 99 -33.50 -6.44 11.03
CA ASP A 99 -33.68 -7.30 12.20
C ASP A 99 -33.67 -8.79 11.83
N LYS A 100 -34.50 -9.19 10.85
CA LYS A 100 -34.84 -10.60 10.58
C LYS A 100 -33.93 -11.31 9.59
N GLU A 101 -33.38 -10.62 8.60
CA GLU A 101 -32.52 -11.24 7.58
C GLU A 101 -31.10 -11.45 8.08
N ASP A 102 -30.38 -12.39 7.48
CA ASP A 102 -28.99 -12.67 7.83
C ASP A 102 -28.04 -11.57 7.32
N ALA A 103 -26.97 -11.33 8.07
CA ALA A 103 -25.99 -10.29 7.74
C ALA A 103 -25.36 -10.47 6.33
N PRO A 104 -25.03 -11.70 5.87
CA PRO A 104 -24.50 -11.90 4.52
C PRO A 104 -25.50 -11.50 3.42
N ALA A 105 -26.78 -11.90 3.50
CA ALA A 105 -27.77 -11.51 2.49
C ALA A 105 -28.00 -10.00 2.44
N LEU A 106 -28.06 -9.33 3.60
CA LEU A 106 -28.16 -7.88 3.67
C LEU A 106 -26.93 -7.18 3.07
N THR A 107 -25.74 -7.75 3.30
CA THR A 107 -24.47 -7.26 2.74
C THR A 107 -24.47 -7.33 1.22
N GLU A 108 -24.83 -8.49 0.64
CA GLU A 108 -24.93 -8.65 -0.82
C GLU A 108 -25.94 -7.67 -1.42
N LYS A 109 -27.10 -7.49 -0.78
CA LYS A 109 -28.12 -6.55 -1.23
C LYS A 109 -27.61 -5.10 -1.25
N LEU A 110 -27.01 -4.63 -0.16
CA LEU A 110 -26.46 -3.28 -0.08
C LEU A 110 -25.30 -3.06 -1.06
N TYR A 111 -24.44 -4.06 -1.23
CA TYR A 111 -23.35 -4.04 -2.20
C TYR A 111 -23.89 -3.92 -3.64
N HIS A 112 -24.92 -4.68 -4.01
CA HIS A 112 -25.50 -4.59 -5.35
C HIS A 112 -26.19 -3.23 -5.60
N GLU A 113 -26.95 -2.71 -4.63
CA GLU A 113 -27.57 -1.38 -4.73
C GLU A 113 -26.50 -0.27 -4.92
N SER A 114 -25.43 -0.32 -4.11
CA SER A 114 -24.36 0.67 -4.16
C SER A 114 -23.54 0.58 -5.46
N MET A 115 -23.18 -0.63 -5.91
CA MET A 115 -22.45 -0.82 -7.16
C MET A 115 -23.29 -0.40 -8.38
N GLN A 116 -24.59 -0.70 -8.38
CA GLN A 116 -25.48 -0.24 -9.44
C GLN A 116 -25.53 1.30 -9.50
N ARG A 117 -25.68 1.97 -8.35
CA ARG A 117 -25.64 3.43 -8.27
C ARG A 117 -24.32 3.99 -8.79
N TYR A 118 -23.20 3.36 -8.40
CA TYR A 118 -21.88 3.78 -8.81
C TYR A 118 -21.68 3.67 -10.33
N GLN A 119 -22.12 2.58 -10.95
CA GLN A 119 -22.08 2.41 -12.40
C GLN A 119 -22.93 3.44 -13.15
N GLN A 120 -24.15 3.72 -12.68
CA GLN A 120 -24.99 4.77 -13.24
C GLN A 120 -24.30 6.14 -13.15
N LYS A 121 -23.65 6.41 -12.01
CA LYS A 121 -22.93 7.65 -11.80
C LYS A 121 -21.75 7.83 -12.76
N LYS A 122 -20.96 6.77 -13.01
CA LYS A 122 -19.90 6.79 -14.04
C LYS A 122 -20.46 7.20 -15.40
N GLY A 123 -21.63 6.67 -15.78
CA GLY A 123 -22.33 7.04 -17.01
C GLY A 123 -22.73 8.52 -17.04
N MET A 124 -23.40 8.99 -15.98
CA MET A 124 -23.81 10.40 -15.86
C MET A 124 -22.63 11.36 -15.95
N LEU A 125 -21.51 11.01 -15.32
CA LEU A 125 -20.30 11.82 -15.35
C LEU A 125 -19.69 11.89 -16.75
N ALA A 126 -19.67 10.78 -17.48
CA ALA A 126 -19.23 10.75 -18.87
C ALA A 126 -20.11 11.65 -19.76
N GLU A 127 -21.44 11.58 -19.60
CA GLU A 127 -22.38 12.43 -20.34
C GLU A 127 -22.19 13.93 -20.06
N GLN A 128 -21.93 14.30 -18.80
CA GLN A 128 -21.68 15.69 -18.40
C GLN A 128 -20.35 16.23 -18.95
N THR A 129 -19.32 15.39 -19.02
CA THR A 129 -17.97 15.80 -19.42
C THR A 129 -17.74 15.77 -20.93
N LEU A 130 -18.46 14.91 -21.65
CA LEU A 130 -18.32 14.73 -23.09
C LEU A 130 -18.46 16.03 -23.90
N PRO A 131 -19.47 16.90 -23.69
CA PRO A 131 -19.58 18.13 -24.47
C PRO A 131 -18.44 19.11 -24.17
N ILE A 132 -17.98 19.16 -22.92
CA ILE A 132 -16.90 20.06 -22.47
C ILE A 132 -15.59 19.66 -23.14
N ILE A 133 -15.21 18.39 -23.02
CA ILE A 133 -13.95 17.87 -23.58
C ILE A 133 -13.98 17.91 -25.12
N SER A 134 -15.13 17.64 -25.74
CA SER A 134 -15.29 17.76 -27.19
C SER A 134 -15.12 19.19 -27.68
N ASN A 135 -15.59 20.19 -26.93
CA ASN A 135 -15.40 21.60 -27.28
C ASN A 135 -13.94 22.02 -27.13
N ILE A 136 -13.25 21.55 -26.07
CA ILE A 136 -11.80 21.80 -25.90
C ILE A 136 -11.01 21.26 -27.10
N ARG A 137 -11.31 20.03 -27.57
CA ARG A 137 -10.66 19.47 -28.78
C ARG A 137 -10.89 20.33 -30.02
N LYS A 138 -12.10 20.88 -30.18
CA LYS A 138 -12.47 21.71 -31.33
C LYS A 138 -11.82 23.09 -31.29
N GLU A 139 -11.76 23.73 -30.12
CA GLU A 139 -11.26 25.09 -29.95
C GLU A 139 -9.72 25.15 -29.90
N GLN A 140 -9.09 24.20 -29.22
CA GLN A 140 -7.65 24.20 -28.98
C GLN A 140 -6.90 23.30 -29.99
N GLY A 141 -7.57 22.42 -30.73
CA GLY A 141 -6.95 21.62 -31.80
C GLY A 141 -6.12 20.42 -31.28
N ASN A 142 -5.25 19.87 -32.15
CA ASN A 142 -4.57 18.58 -31.92
C ASN A 142 -3.30 18.66 -31.05
N HIS A 143 -2.89 19.83 -30.58
CA HIS A 143 -1.63 19.95 -29.81
C HIS A 143 -1.76 19.56 -28.34
N ILE A 144 -2.99 19.46 -27.82
CA ILE A 144 -3.23 19.09 -26.42
C ILE A 144 -3.44 17.59 -26.35
N GLU A 145 -2.49 16.91 -25.70
CA GLU A 145 -2.57 15.47 -25.46
C GLU A 145 -3.36 15.16 -24.18
N ASN A 146 -3.14 15.94 -23.11
CA ASN A 146 -3.69 15.67 -21.80
C ASN A 146 -4.42 16.89 -21.21
N VAL A 147 -5.50 16.61 -20.47
CA VAL A 147 -6.33 17.61 -19.82
C VAL A 147 -6.50 17.29 -18.35
N ILE A 148 -6.49 18.34 -17.53
CA ILE A 148 -6.76 18.25 -16.10
C ILE A 148 -8.24 18.50 -15.84
N VAL A 149 -8.91 17.49 -15.28
CA VAL A 149 -10.30 17.59 -14.84
C VAL A 149 -10.33 17.65 -13.31
N PRO A 150 -10.81 18.76 -12.72
CA PRO A 150 -10.98 18.86 -11.27
C PRO A 150 -12.26 18.13 -10.82
N PHE A 151 -12.12 17.26 -9.84
CA PHE A 151 -13.20 16.55 -9.16
C PHE A 151 -13.29 16.96 -7.71
N THR A 152 -14.50 16.95 -7.16
CA THR A 152 -14.71 17.13 -5.73
C THR A 152 -15.94 16.38 -5.23
N ASP A 153 -15.88 15.93 -3.98
CA ASP A 153 -17.01 15.40 -3.20
C ASP A 153 -17.66 16.48 -2.31
N GLY A 154 -17.25 17.75 -2.46
CA GLY A 154 -17.63 18.88 -1.62
C GLY A 154 -16.68 19.15 -0.44
N ARG A 155 -15.77 18.23 -0.11
CA ARG A 155 -14.77 18.40 0.96
C ARG A 155 -13.34 18.33 0.44
N LYS A 156 -13.03 17.34 -0.39
CA LYS A 156 -11.74 17.12 -1.03
C LYS A 156 -11.85 17.46 -2.51
N GLY A 157 -10.82 18.11 -3.04
CA GLY A 157 -10.66 18.39 -4.46
C GLY A 157 -9.46 17.62 -5.00
N ILE A 158 -9.61 16.94 -6.13
CA ILE A 158 -8.53 16.23 -6.80
C ILE A 158 -8.46 16.62 -8.27
N GLN A 159 -7.25 16.78 -8.78
CA GLN A 159 -7.00 17.09 -10.18
C GLN A 159 -6.63 15.79 -10.87
N VAL A 160 -7.46 15.36 -11.81
CA VAL A 160 -7.26 14.12 -12.56
C VAL A 160 -6.73 14.46 -13.93
N LEU A 161 -5.57 13.90 -14.28
CA LEU A 161 -5.01 14.00 -15.61
C LEU A 161 -5.64 12.92 -16.49
N THR A 162 -6.09 13.27 -17.69
CA THR A 162 -6.67 12.32 -18.64
C THR A 162 -6.22 12.64 -20.05
N ASN A 163 -5.91 11.60 -20.82
CA ASN A 163 -5.54 11.75 -22.23
C ASN A 163 -6.78 11.97 -23.08
N LEU A 164 -6.74 12.99 -23.92
CA LEU A 164 -7.93 13.46 -24.62
C LEU A 164 -8.34 12.50 -25.75
N ASP A 165 -7.38 11.86 -26.43
CA ASP A 165 -7.67 10.87 -27.48
C ASP A 165 -8.30 9.61 -26.89
N LYS A 166 -7.70 9.06 -25.82
CA LYS A 166 -8.26 7.91 -25.11
C LYS A 166 -9.65 8.20 -24.54
N TYR A 167 -9.87 9.41 -24.04
CA TYR A 167 -11.17 9.83 -23.55
C TYR A 167 -12.25 9.78 -24.64
N LEU A 168 -11.95 10.34 -25.83
CA LEU A 168 -12.88 10.38 -26.96
C LEU A 168 -13.13 8.99 -27.54
N GLU A 169 -12.10 8.14 -27.64
CA GLU A 169 -12.22 6.75 -28.11
C GLU A 169 -13.08 5.89 -27.18
N THR A 170 -12.97 6.12 -25.86
CA THR A 170 -13.67 5.32 -24.84
C THR A 170 -15.00 5.93 -24.38
N SER A 171 -15.45 7.01 -25.01
CA SER A 171 -16.65 7.78 -24.63
C SER A 171 -16.69 8.13 -23.13
N GLY A 172 -15.53 8.50 -22.57
CA GLY A 172 -15.40 9.00 -21.20
C GLY A 172 -15.16 7.97 -20.10
N ARG A 173 -15.02 6.68 -20.43
CA ARG A 173 -14.64 5.64 -19.45
C ARG A 173 -13.24 5.85 -18.90
N ASP A 174 -12.30 6.32 -19.72
CA ASP A 174 -10.91 6.56 -19.31
C ASP A 174 -10.80 7.60 -18.18
N LEU A 175 -11.66 8.63 -18.18
CA LEU A 175 -11.70 9.62 -17.11
C LEU A 175 -12.11 9.00 -15.77
N SER A 176 -13.10 8.09 -15.78
CA SER A 176 -13.53 7.39 -14.56
C SER A 176 -12.41 6.49 -14.02
N ASN A 177 -11.71 5.78 -14.90
CA ASN A 177 -10.57 4.95 -14.49
C ASN A 177 -9.42 5.80 -13.96
N SER A 178 -9.15 6.95 -14.58
CA SER A 178 -8.11 7.89 -14.13
C SER A 178 -8.46 8.51 -12.77
N LEU A 179 -9.74 8.83 -12.55
CA LEU A 179 -10.26 9.27 -11.26
C LEU A 179 -10.03 8.20 -10.18
N GLU A 180 -10.43 6.96 -10.46
CA GLU A 180 -10.25 5.81 -9.57
C GLU A 180 -8.78 5.59 -9.17
N LYS A 181 -7.86 5.64 -10.14
CA LYS A 181 -6.42 5.50 -9.88
C LYS A 181 -5.91 6.61 -8.96
N THR A 182 -6.20 7.85 -9.33
CA THR A 182 -5.67 9.04 -8.66
C THR A 182 -6.17 9.12 -7.22
N ILE A 183 -7.48 8.92 -6.99
CA ILE A 183 -8.03 8.97 -5.64
C ILE A 183 -7.56 7.82 -4.77
N THR A 184 -7.53 6.60 -5.31
CA THR A 184 -7.11 5.41 -4.55
C THR A 184 -5.67 5.56 -4.09
N LEU A 185 -4.79 6.01 -4.97
CA LEU A 185 -3.39 6.27 -4.62
C LEU A 185 -3.27 7.37 -3.56
N ALA A 186 -3.96 8.49 -3.75
CA ALA A 186 -3.90 9.63 -2.83
C ALA A 186 -4.36 9.26 -1.41
N ILE A 187 -5.46 8.50 -1.28
CA ILE A 187 -5.99 8.08 0.01
C ILE A 187 -5.08 7.04 0.68
N ILE A 188 -4.59 6.05 -0.07
CA ILE A 188 -3.68 5.03 0.48
C ILE A 188 -2.40 5.70 0.99
N ASP A 189 -1.82 6.62 0.23
CA ASP A 189 -0.58 7.29 0.62
C ASP A 189 -0.77 8.12 1.89
N ASP A 190 -1.90 8.82 2.01
CA ASP A 190 -2.18 9.63 3.19
C ASP A 190 -2.37 8.79 4.45
N ALA A 191 -3.21 7.76 4.36
CA ALA A 191 -3.46 6.84 5.46
C ALA A 191 -2.19 6.07 5.86
N TRP A 192 -1.38 5.63 4.89
CA TRP A 192 -0.16 4.87 5.16
C TRP A 192 0.91 5.73 5.85
N LYS A 193 1.09 7.00 5.43
CA LYS A 193 2.00 7.92 6.13
C LYS A 193 1.61 8.08 7.59
N GLU A 194 0.32 8.22 7.88
CA GLU A 194 -0.15 8.38 9.25
C GLU A 194 -0.01 7.10 10.07
N HIS A 195 -0.32 5.95 9.46
CA HIS A 195 -0.09 4.64 10.07
C HIS A 195 1.38 4.38 10.40
N LEU A 196 2.32 4.79 9.53
CA LEU A 196 3.75 4.66 9.84
C LEU A 196 4.15 5.46 11.10
N ARG A 197 3.54 6.63 11.33
CA ARG A 197 3.79 7.42 12.55
C ARG A 197 3.21 6.72 13.77
N SER A 198 1.95 6.29 13.69
CA SER A 198 1.30 5.60 14.80
C SER A 198 1.99 4.28 15.17
N MET A 199 2.56 3.58 14.19
CA MET A 199 3.34 2.36 14.40
C MET A 199 4.67 2.60 15.13
N ASP A 200 5.33 3.73 14.87
CA ASP A 200 6.55 4.11 15.58
C ASP A 200 6.23 4.46 17.06
N ASP A 201 5.17 5.24 17.27
CA ASP A 201 4.67 5.56 18.62
C ASP A 201 4.26 4.30 19.39
N LEU A 202 3.56 3.37 18.72
CA LEU A 202 3.15 2.08 19.30
C LEU A 202 4.37 1.25 19.70
N ARG A 203 5.41 1.19 18.87
CA ARG A 203 6.65 0.45 19.17
C ARG A 203 7.32 0.96 20.45
N HIS A 204 7.27 2.27 20.69
CA HIS A 204 7.79 2.88 21.92
C HIS A 204 6.88 2.61 23.13
N SER A 205 5.56 2.73 22.97
CA SER A 205 4.60 2.58 24.06
C SER A 205 4.55 1.15 24.62
N VAL A 206 4.63 0.12 23.76
CA VAL A 206 4.56 -1.29 24.19
C VAL A 206 5.70 -1.71 25.11
N GLN A 207 6.81 -0.97 25.16
CA GLN A 207 7.91 -1.27 26.08
C GLN A 207 7.45 -1.18 27.54
N THR A 208 6.43 -0.37 27.83
CA THR A 208 5.83 -0.27 29.16
C THR A 208 5.02 -1.51 29.56
N ALA A 209 4.54 -2.32 28.60
CA ALA A 209 3.85 -3.57 28.88
C ALA A 209 4.75 -4.60 29.60
N GLY A 210 6.07 -4.43 29.53
CA GLY A 210 7.03 -5.22 30.32
C GLY A 210 6.82 -5.09 31.83
N TYR A 211 6.26 -3.97 32.31
CA TYR A 211 5.90 -3.80 33.73
C TYR A 211 4.73 -4.69 34.15
N GLU A 212 3.84 -5.05 33.20
CA GLU A 212 2.71 -5.97 33.44
C GLU A 212 3.09 -7.45 33.29
N GLN A 213 4.39 -7.76 33.14
CA GLN A 213 4.89 -9.12 32.87
C GLN A 213 4.35 -9.76 31.58
N LYS A 214 3.85 -8.94 30.65
CA LYS A 214 3.47 -9.37 29.29
C LYS A 214 4.66 -9.19 28.36
N ASP A 215 4.72 -10.00 27.31
CA ASP A 215 5.73 -9.84 26.26
C ASP A 215 5.38 -8.63 25.37
N PRO A 216 6.21 -7.56 25.34
CA PRO A 216 5.97 -6.38 24.50
C PRO A 216 5.79 -6.71 23.01
N LEU A 217 6.47 -7.74 22.51
CA LEU A 217 6.37 -8.12 21.10
C LEU A 217 4.99 -8.69 20.76
N VAL A 218 4.39 -9.45 21.68
CA VAL A 218 3.05 -10.03 21.49
C VAL A 218 2.01 -8.92 21.48
N ILE A 219 2.10 -7.98 22.43
CA ILE A 219 1.20 -6.82 22.48
C ILE A 219 1.34 -5.98 21.21
N TYR A 220 2.58 -5.69 20.79
CA TYR A 220 2.82 -4.98 19.53
C TYR A 220 2.17 -5.67 18.35
N LYS A 221 2.29 -7.00 18.20
CA LYS A 221 1.68 -7.74 17.08
C LYS A 221 0.16 -7.59 17.05
N ILE A 222 -0.50 -7.66 18.20
CA ILE A 222 -1.97 -7.56 18.31
C ILE A 222 -2.42 -6.14 17.97
N GLU A 223 -1.84 -5.14 18.63
CA GLU A 223 -2.18 -3.73 18.43
C GLU A 223 -1.86 -3.27 17.01
N ALA A 224 -0.71 -3.67 16.46
CA ALA A 224 -0.31 -3.38 15.09
C ALA A 224 -1.31 -3.95 14.07
N TYR A 225 -1.79 -5.18 14.30
CA TYR A 225 -2.78 -5.80 13.44
C TYR A 225 -4.12 -5.04 13.49
N ASN A 226 -4.58 -4.68 14.68
CA ASN A 226 -5.83 -3.93 14.87
C ASN A 226 -5.75 -2.55 14.23
N ALA A 227 -4.66 -1.82 14.46
CA ALA A 227 -4.40 -0.52 13.84
C ALA A 227 -4.38 -0.61 12.31
N PHE A 228 -3.73 -1.63 11.77
CA PHE A 228 -3.68 -1.87 10.33
C PHE A 228 -5.04 -2.23 9.73
N LYS A 229 -5.83 -3.06 10.42
CA LYS A 229 -7.20 -3.38 10.02
C LYS A 229 -8.06 -2.11 9.99
N GLN A 230 -8.03 -1.32 11.05
CA GLN A 230 -8.76 -0.06 11.13
C GLN A 230 -8.36 0.92 10.03
N MET A 231 -7.06 1.04 9.75
CA MET A 231 -6.55 1.86 8.64
C MET A 231 -7.14 1.38 7.30
N ASN A 232 -7.11 0.07 7.01
CA ASN A 232 -7.65 -0.47 5.76
C ASN A 232 -9.16 -0.24 5.63
N ASP A 233 -9.91 -0.46 6.71
CA ASP A 233 -11.36 -0.24 6.73
C ASP A 233 -11.68 1.24 6.46
N GLN A 234 -10.92 2.16 7.05
CA GLN A 234 -11.08 3.59 6.81
C GLN A 234 -10.72 3.99 5.38
N VAL A 235 -9.61 3.46 4.84
CA VAL A 235 -9.21 3.68 3.44
C VAL A 235 -10.31 3.23 2.49
N ASN A 236 -10.91 2.06 2.71
CA ASN A 236 -12.01 1.57 1.87
C ASN A 236 -13.22 2.49 1.96
N LYS A 237 -13.61 2.94 3.17
CA LYS A 237 -14.73 3.88 3.38
C LYS A 237 -14.49 5.21 2.68
N ASP A 238 -13.27 5.75 2.75
CA ASP A 238 -12.93 7.05 2.16
C ASP A 238 -12.89 6.96 0.63
N ILE A 239 -12.34 5.88 0.06
CA ILE A 239 -12.34 5.65 -1.40
C ILE A 239 -13.78 5.57 -1.91
N VAL A 240 -14.60 4.72 -1.28
CA VAL A 240 -15.99 4.48 -1.69
C VAL A 240 -16.82 5.76 -1.54
N SER A 241 -16.71 6.45 -0.39
CA SER A 241 -17.43 7.70 -0.15
C SER A 241 -17.06 8.78 -1.16
N PHE A 242 -15.77 8.95 -1.45
CA PHE A 242 -15.33 9.91 -2.45
C PHE A 242 -15.87 9.54 -3.83
N LEU A 243 -15.72 8.30 -4.29
CA LEU A 243 -16.21 7.86 -5.61
C LEU A 243 -17.74 8.02 -5.73
N ALA A 244 -18.48 7.68 -4.68
CA ALA A 244 -19.93 7.82 -4.60
C ALA A 244 -20.41 9.28 -4.63
N HIS A 245 -19.61 10.25 -4.17
CA HIS A 245 -19.98 11.67 -4.10
C HIS A 245 -19.24 12.59 -5.08
N ALA A 246 -18.16 12.13 -5.70
CA ALA A 246 -17.36 12.87 -6.68
C ALA A 246 -18.20 13.44 -7.83
N GLY A 247 -18.09 14.73 -8.06
CA GLY A 247 -18.69 15.44 -9.19
C GLY A 247 -17.77 16.55 -9.65
N ILE A 248 -18.15 17.17 -10.77
CA ILE A 248 -17.45 18.33 -11.31
C ILE A 248 -18.30 19.55 -10.96
N THR A 249 -17.71 20.54 -10.30
CA THR A 249 -18.46 21.72 -9.86
C THR A 249 -18.79 22.64 -11.02
N MET A 250 -20.00 23.20 -11.01
CA MET A 250 -20.48 24.04 -12.11
C MET A 250 -19.75 25.40 -12.23
N GLU A 251 -19.15 25.89 -11.15
CA GLU A 251 -18.25 27.07 -11.18
C GLU A 251 -16.93 26.80 -11.91
N GLN A 252 -16.53 25.52 -12.02
CA GLN A 252 -15.36 25.09 -12.81
C GLN A 252 -15.71 24.81 -14.28
N THR A 253 -17.00 24.80 -14.66
CA THR A 253 -17.45 24.67 -16.08
C THR A 253 -17.25 25.93 -16.91
N GLN A 254 -16.90 27.08 -16.31
CA GLN A 254 -16.41 28.19 -17.10
C GLN A 254 -15.07 27.79 -17.69
N ALA A 255 -14.95 27.83 -19.02
CA ALA A 255 -13.85 27.36 -19.88
C ALA A 255 -12.44 27.91 -19.53
N GLY A 256 -12.27 28.67 -18.45
CA GLY A 256 -11.01 29.27 -18.03
C GLY A 256 -10.16 28.47 -17.03
N ARG A 257 -10.57 27.28 -16.57
CA ARG A 257 -9.78 26.50 -15.57
C ARG A 257 -9.44 25.07 -15.94
N ILE A 258 -10.00 24.51 -17.01
CA ILE A 258 -9.47 23.28 -17.59
C ILE A 258 -8.23 23.68 -18.38
N LYS A 259 -7.06 23.45 -17.77
CA LYS A 259 -5.77 23.80 -18.35
C LYS A 259 -5.16 22.57 -19.04
N GLU A 260 -4.33 22.83 -20.03
CA GLU A 260 -3.38 21.85 -20.55
C GLU A 260 -2.58 21.27 -19.37
N GLY A 261 -2.59 19.94 -19.25
CA GLY A 261 -1.89 19.23 -18.19
C GLY A 261 -0.60 18.63 -18.71
N HIS A 262 0.53 18.95 -18.08
CA HIS A 262 1.76 18.20 -18.28
C HIS A 262 1.84 17.03 -17.30
N GLU A 263 2.22 15.85 -17.79
CA GLU A 263 2.63 14.74 -16.93
C GLU A 263 3.93 15.13 -16.20
N GLU A 264 3.84 15.50 -14.92
CA GLU A 264 5.02 15.49 -14.07
C GLU A 264 5.43 14.04 -13.82
N LYS A 265 6.36 13.54 -14.65
CA LYS A 265 6.96 12.22 -14.42
C LYS A 265 7.85 12.30 -13.19
N THR A 266 7.40 11.70 -12.10
CA THR A 266 8.29 11.38 -10.98
C THR A 266 9.44 10.53 -11.51
N ASP A 267 10.68 10.97 -11.34
CA ASP A 267 11.85 10.24 -11.81
C ASP A 267 12.01 8.92 -11.00
N MET A 268 11.53 7.83 -11.60
CA MET A 268 11.59 6.49 -11.02
C MET A 268 12.93 5.79 -11.22
N SER A 269 13.93 6.45 -11.83
CA SER A 269 15.25 5.85 -12.10
C SER A 269 16.00 5.41 -10.84
N LYS A 270 15.60 5.91 -9.67
CA LYS A 270 16.15 5.53 -8.35
C LYS A 270 15.27 4.58 -7.56
N MET A 271 14.09 4.19 -8.08
CA MET A 271 13.26 3.17 -7.44
C MET A 271 13.81 1.78 -7.78
N ASN A 272 14.86 1.36 -7.07
CA ASN A 272 15.29 -0.03 -7.10
C ASN A 272 14.40 -0.85 -6.16
N ILE A 273 13.54 -1.67 -6.75
CA ILE A 273 12.82 -2.70 -6.01
C ILE A 273 13.79 -3.89 -5.90
N ASN A 274 14.56 -3.94 -4.81
CA ASN A 274 15.52 -5.04 -4.58
C ASN A 274 14.84 -6.42 -4.41
N LYS A 275 13.50 -6.53 -4.49
CA LYS A 275 12.78 -7.81 -4.34
C LYS A 275 13.25 -8.84 -5.37
N ALA A 276 13.39 -8.45 -6.64
CA ALA A 276 13.80 -9.37 -7.70
C ALA A 276 15.26 -9.83 -7.56
N GLU A 277 16.17 -8.91 -7.20
CA GLU A 277 17.58 -9.24 -6.92
C GLU A 277 17.74 -10.09 -5.65
N ILE A 278 16.90 -9.90 -4.62
CA ILE A 278 16.92 -10.68 -3.39
C ILE A 278 16.40 -12.12 -3.63
N ASP A 279 15.36 -12.28 -4.46
CA ASP A 279 14.81 -13.59 -4.84
C ASP A 279 15.80 -14.35 -5.76
N GLU A 280 16.51 -13.67 -6.65
CA GLU A 280 17.52 -14.27 -7.56
C GLU A 280 18.86 -14.58 -6.85
N ALA A 281 19.21 -13.82 -5.81
CA ALA A 281 20.41 -14.07 -5.00
C ALA A 281 20.31 -15.28 -4.06
N GLY A 282 19.18 -16.01 -4.04
CA GLY A 282 19.00 -17.20 -3.20
C GLY A 282 19.21 -16.93 -1.71
N SER A 283 19.06 -15.68 -1.29
CA SER A 283 19.16 -15.26 0.10
C SER A 283 17.82 -15.51 0.77
N ASP A 284 17.56 -16.80 1.05
CA ASP A 284 16.40 -17.27 1.79
C ASP A 284 16.36 -16.61 3.18
N TYR A 285 15.66 -15.47 3.26
CA TYR A 285 14.96 -15.05 4.46
C TYR A 285 13.45 -15.28 4.32
N ALA A 286 13.04 -16.07 3.33
CA ALA A 286 11.69 -16.60 3.23
C ALA A 286 11.61 -17.91 4.03
N ALA A 287 11.31 -17.78 5.32
CA ALA A 287 10.66 -18.87 6.05
C ALA A 287 9.31 -19.13 5.36
N ASN A 288 9.30 -20.13 4.48
CA ASN A 288 8.09 -20.61 3.82
C ASN A 288 7.31 -21.50 4.80
N GLU A 289 6.00 -21.51 4.66
CA GLU A 289 5.03 -21.97 5.65
C GLU A 289 4.85 -23.51 5.71
N ASN A 290 5.88 -24.32 5.42
CA ASN A 290 5.75 -25.79 5.34
C ASN A 290 6.98 -26.64 5.73
N ASP A 291 7.90 -26.15 6.58
CA ASP A 291 9.00 -27.00 7.06
C ASP A 291 8.67 -27.69 8.40
N TYR A 292 8.15 -28.92 8.29
CA TYR A 292 8.32 -29.95 9.31
C TYR A 292 9.81 -30.23 9.47
N PHE A 293 10.38 -29.90 10.63
CA PHE A 293 11.78 -30.14 10.94
C PHE A 293 12.01 -31.65 11.20
N ASP A 294 12.44 -32.38 10.17
CA ASP A 294 12.95 -33.76 10.31
C ASP A 294 14.43 -33.71 10.76
N PRO A 295 14.75 -34.13 12.00
CA PRO A 295 16.11 -34.07 12.53
C PRO A 295 17.08 -35.10 11.89
N SER A 296 16.66 -35.85 10.87
CA SER A 296 17.51 -36.85 10.19
C SER A 296 18.26 -36.32 8.96
N THR A 297 18.05 -35.07 8.54
CA THR A 297 18.74 -34.51 7.36
C THR A 297 20.05 -33.80 7.71
N ALA A 298 21.17 -34.37 7.25
CA ALA A 298 22.49 -33.80 7.40
C ALA A 298 22.64 -32.52 6.54
N VAL A 299 22.88 -31.39 7.20
CA VAL A 299 23.21 -30.11 6.57
C VAL A 299 24.46 -30.28 5.69
N LYS A 300 24.32 -30.15 4.37
CA LYS A 300 25.46 -30.13 3.44
C LYS A 300 26.28 -28.87 3.68
N GLN A 301 27.44 -29.01 4.31
CA GLN A 301 28.41 -27.93 4.44
C GLN A 301 28.95 -27.58 3.05
N GLN A 302 28.74 -26.34 2.61
CA GLN A 302 29.36 -25.83 1.40
C GLN A 302 30.87 -25.56 1.68
N PRO A 303 31.77 -25.89 0.74
CA PRO A 303 33.19 -25.65 0.93
C PRO A 303 33.50 -24.15 0.94
N VAL A 304 34.24 -23.72 1.96
CA VAL A 304 34.77 -22.36 2.07
C VAL A 304 35.67 -22.09 0.86
N ARG A 305 35.25 -21.19 -0.03
CA ARG A 305 36.11 -20.68 -1.11
C ARG A 305 37.18 -19.79 -0.49
N VAL A 306 38.41 -20.28 -0.49
CA VAL A 306 39.60 -19.50 -0.11
C VAL A 306 40.05 -18.76 -1.36
N ASP A 307 40.06 -17.43 -1.32
CA ASP A 307 40.60 -16.62 -2.40
C ASP A 307 42.08 -16.99 -2.68
N PRO A 308 42.53 -16.94 -3.95
CA PRO A 308 43.87 -17.36 -4.32
C PRO A 308 44.94 -16.54 -3.57
N LYS A 309 45.77 -17.25 -2.78
CA LYS A 309 46.91 -16.65 -2.08
C LYS A 309 47.90 -16.09 -3.09
N ILE A 310 48.15 -14.77 -3.02
CA ILE A 310 49.17 -14.07 -3.82
C ILE A 310 50.54 -14.71 -3.60
N GLY A 311 51.16 -15.17 -4.69
CA GLY A 311 52.47 -15.80 -4.69
C GLY A 311 53.59 -14.78 -4.46
N ARG A 312 54.70 -15.22 -3.86
CA ARG A 312 55.86 -14.38 -3.50
C ARG A 312 56.46 -13.59 -4.68
N ASN A 313 56.30 -14.07 -5.91
CA ASN A 313 56.80 -13.42 -7.13
C ASN A 313 55.71 -12.70 -7.95
N ASP A 314 54.45 -12.72 -7.52
CA ASP A 314 53.34 -12.10 -8.25
C ASP A 314 53.38 -10.57 -8.14
N PRO A 315 52.71 -9.85 -9.06
CA PRO A 315 52.57 -8.40 -8.98
C PRO A 315 51.93 -8.00 -7.64
N CYS A 316 52.53 -7.04 -6.94
CA CYS A 316 51.99 -6.60 -5.67
C CYS A 316 50.64 -5.87 -5.89
N PRO A 317 49.57 -6.21 -5.15
CA PRO A 317 48.22 -5.67 -5.35
C PRO A 317 48.09 -4.16 -5.06
N CYS A 318 49.12 -3.52 -4.50
CA CYS A 318 49.17 -2.08 -4.29
C CYS A 318 49.46 -1.26 -5.57
N GLY A 319 49.60 -1.91 -6.73
CA GLY A 319 49.83 -1.22 -8.01
C GLY A 319 51.24 -0.64 -8.19
N SER A 320 52.19 -0.97 -7.31
CA SER A 320 53.56 -0.42 -7.32
C SER A 320 54.46 -0.92 -8.46
N GLY A 321 53.97 -1.82 -9.32
CA GLY A 321 54.75 -2.46 -10.40
C GLY A 321 55.86 -3.41 -9.93
N LYS A 322 56.05 -3.60 -8.62
CA LYS A 322 57.06 -4.49 -8.02
C LYS A 322 56.46 -5.86 -7.68
N LYS A 323 57.31 -6.90 -7.64
CA LYS A 323 56.92 -8.25 -7.15
C LYS A 323 56.60 -8.19 -5.65
N PHE A 324 55.64 -8.99 -5.18
CA PHE A 324 55.14 -8.98 -3.80
C PHE A 324 56.26 -9.03 -2.75
N LYS A 325 57.26 -9.91 -2.92
CA LYS A 325 58.44 -10.02 -2.03
C LYS A 325 59.32 -8.77 -1.90
N GLN A 326 59.24 -7.85 -2.86
CA GLN A 326 60.02 -6.60 -2.85
C GLN A 326 59.17 -5.39 -2.41
N CYS A 327 57.91 -5.63 -2.06
CA CYS A 327 56.97 -4.62 -1.59
C CYS A 327 56.34 -5.09 -0.27
N HIS A 328 55.03 -5.38 -0.23
CA HIS A 328 54.32 -5.76 0.99
C HIS A 328 54.77 -7.10 1.59
N GLY A 329 55.44 -7.97 0.81
CA GLY A 329 56.02 -9.23 1.26
C GLY A 329 57.51 -9.15 1.62
N LYS A 330 58.06 -7.95 1.87
CA LYS A 330 59.50 -7.77 2.16
C LYS A 330 59.85 -8.16 3.60
N ASP A 331 58.91 -8.00 4.53
CA ASP A 331 59.07 -8.27 5.96
C ASP A 331 58.11 -9.38 6.48
N LEU A 332 57.49 -10.12 5.56
CA LEU A 332 56.57 -11.25 5.81
C LEU A 332 57.26 -12.61 5.67
#